data_AF-A0A941RZ92-F1
#
_entry.id   AF-A0A941RZ92-F1
#
_cell.length_a   1.000
_cell.length_b   1.000
_cell.length_c   1.000
_cell.angle_alpha   90.00
_cell.angle_beta   90.00
_cell.angle_gamma   90.00
#
_symmetry.space_group_name_H-M   'P 1'
#
loop_
_entity.id
_entity.type
_entity.pdbx_description
1 polymer ?
#
loop_
_entity_poly.entity_id
_entity_poly.type
_entity_poly.pdbx_seq_one_letter_code
_entity_poly.pdbx_strand_id
1 'polypeptide(L)' 'MLPRFKNILVPVDFTEKNLAAVDIAFEMAVSNHARVTLLHVIETLDGGVDDDLEQFYRRLEL' A
#
# COMPACT_ATOMS: atom_id res chain seq x y z
N MET A 1 -20.18 -19.64 -10.52
CA MET A 1 -19.81 -18.22 -10.31
C MET A 1 -19.43 -18.09 -8.84
N LEU A 2 -18.23 -17.66 -8.41
CA LEU A 2 -17.43 -16.46 -8.76
C LEU A 2 -16.02 -16.59 -8.10
N PRO A 3 -15.06 -15.71 -8.44
CA PRO A 3 -14.48 -14.86 -7.39
C PRO A 3 -15.04 -13.43 -7.48
N ARG A 4 -15.40 -12.92 -6.30
CA ARG A 4 -16.22 -11.73 -6.04
C ARG A 4 -15.40 -10.45 -5.83
N PHE A 5 -14.09 -10.53 -5.96
CA PHE A 5 -13.21 -9.43 -5.60
C PHE A 5 -13.20 -8.40 -6.72
N LYS A 6 -13.87 -7.27 -6.48
CA LYS A 6 -13.89 -6.11 -7.39
C LYS A 6 -12.91 -5.02 -6.98
N ASN A 7 -12.51 -5.02 -5.71
CA ASN A 7 -11.56 -4.07 -5.14
C ASN A 7 -10.61 -4.87 -4.24
N ILE A 8 -9.32 -4.82 -4.54
CA ILE A 8 -8.25 -5.51 -3.81
C ILE A 8 -7.34 -4.42 -3.22
N LEU A 9 -7.15 -4.41 -1.91
CA LEU A 9 -6.22 -3.53 -1.23
C LEU A 9 -4.94 -4.33 -0.90
N VAL A 10 -3.79 -3.82 -1.30
CA VAL A 10 -2.48 -4.42 -1.01
C VAL A 10 -1.66 -3.41 -0.21
N PRO A 11 -1.50 -3.64 1.10
CA PRO A 11 -0.57 -2.84 1.90
C PRO A 11 0.88 -3.15 1.51
N VAL A 12 1.72 -2.13 1.37
CA VAL A 12 3.13 -2.24 0.99
C VAL A 12 4.02 -1.44 1.95
N ASP A 13 5.18 -2.00 2.26
CA ASP A 13 6.24 -1.41 3.11
C ASP A 13 7.56 -1.23 2.35
N PHE A 14 7.51 -1.24 1.00
CA PHE A 14 8.64 -1.14 0.06
C PHE A 14 9.74 -2.19 0.22
N THR A 15 9.41 -3.31 0.87
CA THR A 15 10.32 -4.44 0.98
C THR A 15 10.15 -5.39 -0.20
N GLU A 16 11.19 -6.14 -0.56
CA GLU A 16 11.14 -7.10 -1.67
C GLU A 16 10.07 -8.18 -1.49
N LYS A 17 9.75 -8.56 -0.23
CA LYS A 17 8.67 -9.51 0.08
C LYS A 17 7.30 -9.04 -0.43
N ASN A 18 7.08 -7.74 -0.64
CA ASN A 18 5.82 -7.24 -1.18
C ASN A 18 5.61 -7.63 -2.65
N LEU A 19 6.68 -7.88 -3.43
CA LEU A 19 6.57 -8.17 -4.87
C LEU A 19 5.64 -9.37 -5.12
N ALA A 20 5.83 -10.46 -4.38
CA ALA A 20 4.99 -11.64 -4.50
C ALA A 20 3.51 -11.35 -4.19
N ALA A 21 3.22 -10.49 -3.20
CA ALA A 21 1.85 -10.11 -2.87
C ALA A 21 1.20 -9.23 -3.95
N VAL A 22 1.99 -8.33 -4.56
CA VAL A 22 1.55 -7.48 -5.69
C VAL A 22 1.27 -8.34 -6.92
N ASP A 23 2.14 -9.30 -7.24
CA ASP A 23 1.97 -10.20 -8.38
C ASP A 23 0.69 -11.03 -8.26
N ILE A 24 0.45 -11.64 -7.09
CA ILE A 24 -0.78 -12.39 -6.82
C ILE A 24 -2.01 -11.50 -6.95
N ALA A 25 -1.98 -10.29 -6.38
CA ALA A 25 -3.10 -9.36 -6.46
C ALA A 25 -3.39 -8.94 -7.91
N PHE A 26 -2.35 -8.77 -8.73
CA PHE A 26 -2.48 -8.48 -10.16
C PHE A 26 -3.14 -9.63 -10.91
N GLU A 27 -2.67 -10.88 -10.74
CA GLU A 27 -3.27 -12.06 -11.38
C GLU A 27 -4.75 -12.25 -10.99
N MET A 28 -5.06 -12.02 -9.71
CA MET A 28 -6.43 -12.03 -9.21
C MET A 28 -7.27 -10.93 -9.85
N ALA A 29 -6.72 -9.73 -10.03
CA ALA A 29 -7.45 -8.60 -10.62
C ALA A 29 -7.75 -8.79 -12.10
N VAL A 30 -6.78 -9.29 -12.88
CA VAL A 30 -6.95 -9.64 -14.30
C VAL A 30 -8.08 -10.66 -14.45
N SER A 31 -8.04 -11.73 -13.67
CA SER A 31 -9.05 -12.79 -13.74
C SER A 31 -10.46 -12.31 -13.36
N ASN A 32 -10.58 -11.29 -12.51
CA ASN A 32 -11.87 -10.84 -11.95
C ASN A 32 -12.37 -9.49 -12.49
N HIS A 33 -11.61 -8.87 -13.40
CA HIS A 33 -11.80 -7.47 -13.83
C HIS A 33 -11.95 -6.55 -12.60
N ALA A 34 -10.98 -6.67 -11.69
CA ALA A 34 -10.97 -5.95 -10.41
C ALA A 34 -9.99 -4.77 -10.44
N ARG A 35 -10.15 -3.86 -9.48
CA ARG A 35 -9.18 -2.79 -9.19
C ARG A 35 -8.24 -3.23 -8.09
N VAL A 36 -6.94 -3.01 -8.28
CA VAL A 36 -5.94 -3.11 -7.21
C VAL A 36 -5.60 -1.71 -6.73
N THR A 37 -5.59 -1.52 -5.41
CA THR A 37 -5.11 -0.31 -4.74
C THR A 37 -3.91 -0.69 -3.89
N LEU A 38 -2.76 -0.09 -4.16
CA LEU A 38 -1.59 -0.21 -3.29
C LEU A 38 -1.68 0.87 -2.20
N LEU A 39 -1.43 0.50 -0.95
CA LEU A 39 -1.45 1.41 0.19
C LEU A 39 -0.13 1.33 0.94
N HIS A 40 0.59 2.45 1.01
CA HIS A 40 1.70 2.62 1.93
C HIS A 40 1.25 3.47 3.12
N VAL A 41 1.63 3.07 4.33
CA VAL A 41 1.31 3.81 5.56
C VAL A 41 2.61 4.37 6.11
N ILE A 42 2.65 5.69 6.29
CA ILE A 42 3.75 6.38 6.95
C ILE A 42 3.47 6.38 8.45
N GLU A 43 4.28 5.65 9.23
CA GLU A 43 4.12 5.55 10.68
C GLU A 43 4.52 6.84 11.39
N THR A 44 3.63 7.34 12.25
CA THR A 44 3.90 8.52 13.09
C THR A 44 4.62 8.11 14.39
N LEU A 45 5.65 8.85 14.77
CA LEU A 45 6.34 8.67 16.05
C LEU A 45 5.52 9.31 17.20
N ASP A 46 5.48 8.62 18.33
CA ASP A 46 4.91 9.16 19.57
C ASP A 46 5.88 10.19 20.19
N GLY A 47 5.37 11.36 20.60
CA GLY A 47 6.20 12.36 21.28
C GLY A 47 5.91 13.83 20.96
N GLY A 48 4.97 14.10 20.06
CA GLY A 48 4.74 15.45 19.53
C GLY A 48 5.56 15.67 18.26
N VAL A 49 5.01 16.42 17.32
CA VAL A 49 5.65 16.71 16.05
C VAL A 49 6.33 18.07 16.17
N ASP A 50 7.65 18.10 16.04
CA ASP A 50 8.41 19.33 15.84
C ASP A 50 8.58 19.63 14.33
N ASP A 51 9.07 20.83 14.01
CA ASP A 51 9.19 21.30 12.62
C ASP A 51 10.10 20.39 11.76
N ASP A 52 11.08 19.73 12.37
CA ASP A 52 12.00 18.80 11.70
C ASP A 52 11.29 17.49 11.35
N LEU A 53 10.50 16.95 12.28
CA LEU A 53 9.72 15.73 12.06
C LEU A 53 8.59 15.97 11.03
N GLU A 54 7.96 17.15 11.01
CA GLU A 54 7.02 17.49 9.94
C GLU A 54 7.67 17.51 8.56
N GLN A 55 8.86 18.12 8.45
CA GLN A 55 9.60 18.16 7.18
C GLN A 55 10.02 16.76 6.73
N PHE A 56 10.39 15.89 7.68
CA PHE A 56 10.67 14.48 7.39
C PHE A 56 9.43 13.77 6.83
N TYR A 57 8.27 13.90 7.46
CA TYR A 57 7.04 13.26 6.99
C TYR A 57 6.59 13.76 5.61
N ARG A 58 6.67 15.07 5.35
CA ARG A 58 6.37 15.64 4.02
C ARG A 58 7.24 15.05 2.91
N ARG A 59 8.48 14.65 3.20
CA ARG A 59 9.36 14.01 2.21
C ARG A 59 8.97 12.56 1.92
N LEU A 60 8.25 11.89 2.81
CA LEU A 60 7.77 10.52 2.61
C LEU A 60 6.46 10.48 1.82
N GLU A 61 5.75 11.61 1.70
CA GLU A 61 4.51 11.76 0.91
C GLU A 61 4.75 12.01 -0.60
N LEU A 62 5.97 12.42 -0.97
CA LEU A 62 6.38 12.78 -2.35
C LEU A 62 6.99 11.59 -3.11
#